data_AF-A0A803P7V0-F1
#
_entry.id   AF-A0A803P7V0-F1
#
_cell.length_a   1.000
_cell.length_b   1.000
_cell.length_c   1.000
_cell.angle_alpha   90.00
_cell.angle_beta   90.00
_cell.angle_gamma   90.00
#
_symmetry.space_group_name_H-M   'P 1'
#
loop_
_entity.id
_entity.type
_entity.pdbx_description
1 polymer ?
#
loop_
_entity_poly.entity_id
_entity_poly.type
_entity_poly.pdbx_seq_one_letter_code
_entity_poly.pdbx_strand_id
1 'polypeptide(L)'
;MMFPKGGWESDENMEDAALRETIEEAGVVGKIGKILGKWRYLSKRESIVHEGYMFPLLVSEELDLWPEKNLRNRQWMSVAQAREACQSLWMREALDELVARQMNLKQNEEKKVEEAKCT
;
A
#
# COMPACT_ATOMS: atom_id res chain seq x y z
N MET A 1 8.17 8.06 8.54
CA MET A 1 7.87 6.88 7.69
C MET A 1 6.93 7.33 6.58
N MET A 2 7.00 6.70 5.40
CA MET A 2 6.11 6.95 4.26
C MET A 2 5.88 5.65 3.49
N PHE A 3 4.72 5.53 2.83
CA PHE A 3 4.47 4.47 1.86
C PHE A 3 5.17 4.79 0.53
N PRO A 4 5.52 3.77 -0.27
CA PRO A 4 6.04 3.98 -1.63
C PRO A 4 5.07 4.78 -2.49
N LYS A 5 5.53 5.84 -3.14
CA LYS A 5 4.69 6.68 -4.01
C LYS A 5 5.46 7.65 -4.89
N GLY A 6 5.07 7.71 -6.16
CA GLY A 6 5.49 8.75 -7.11
C GLY A 6 4.40 9.09 -8.13
N GLY A 7 4.81 9.78 -9.19
CA GLY A 7 3.91 10.18 -10.27
C GLY A 7 3.57 8.99 -11.17
N TRP A 8 2.42 9.06 -11.85
CA TRP A 8 2.13 8.17 -12.97
C TRP A 8 2.33 8.93 -14.29
N GLU A 9 3.00 8.31 -15.25
CA GLU A 9 3.25 8.87 -16.58
C GLU A 9 2.06 8.64 -17.53
N SER A 10 2.04 9.30 -18.69
CA SER A 10 0.92 9.22 -19.63
C SER A 10 0.80 7.87 -20.35
N ASP A 11 1.86 7.08 -20.32
CA ASP A 11 2.00 5.76 -20.96
C ASP A 11 1.83 4.59 -19.98
N GLU A 12 1.59 4.85 -18.69
CA GLU A 12 1.31 3.82 -17.68
C GLU A 12 -0.05 4.04 -16.99
N ASN A 13 -0.64 2.95 -16.48
CA ASN A 13 -1.79 3.05 -15.59
C ASN A 13 -1.35 3.21 -14.12
N MET A 14 -2.31 3.45 -13.24
CA MET A 14 -2.05 3.78 -11.84
C MET A 14 -1.51 2.58 -11.06
N GLU A 15 -1.95 1.38 -11.42
CA GLU A 15 -1.45 0.12 -10.87
C GLU A 15 0.02 -0.12 -11.24
N ASP A 16 0.38 0.08 -12.50
CA ASP A 16 1.73 -0.08 -13.02
C ASP A 16 2.68 0.94 -12.37
N ALA A 17 2.25 2.20 -12.26
CA ALA A 17 2.99 3.23 -11.53
C ALA A 17 3.20 2.83 -10.06
N ALA A 18 2.16 2.35 -9.36
CA ALA A 18 2.28 1.92 -7.97
C ALA A 18 3.25 0.73 -7.79
N LEU A 19 3.27 -0.22 -8.74
CA LEU A 19 4.21 -1.34 -8.76
C LEU A 19 5.65 -0.87 -8.99
N ARG A 20 5.87 -0.02 -10.01
CA ARG A 20 7.19 0.56 -10.32
C ARG A 20 7.76 1.30 -9.13
N GLU A 21 6.99 2.22 -8.54
CA GLU A 21 7.39 3.01 -7.37
C GLU A 21 7.68 2.15 -6.14
N THR A 22 6.94 1.04 -5.97
CA THR A 22 7.20 0.11 -4.87
C THR A 22 8.52 -0.65 -5.07
N ILE A 23 8.87 -1.00 -6.30
CA ILE A 23 10.18 -1.59 -6.62
C ILE A 23 11.29 -0.55 -6.44
N GLU A 24 11.10 0.67 -6.94
CA GLU A 24 12.09 1.74 -6.88
C GLU A 24 12.39 2.19 -5.45
N GLU A 25 11.37 2.49 -4.65
CA GLU A 25 11.53 3.05 -3.31
C GLU A 25 11.71 1.98 -2.22
N ALA A 26 11.16 0.79 -2.42
CA ALA A 26 11.13 -0.26 -1.39
C ALA A 26 11.68 -1.61 -1.85
N GLY A 27 11.95 -1.86 -3.13
CA GLY A 27 12.56 -3.12 -3.59
C GLY A 27 11.73 -4.35 -3.29
N VAL A 28 10.40 -4.28 -3.39
CA VAL A 28 9.51 -5.45 -3.22
C VAL A 28 8.62 -5.64 -4.44
N VAL A 29 8.36 -6.91 -4.77
CA VAL A 29 7.51 -7.33 -5.88
C VAL A 29 6.34 -8.11 -5.32
N GLY A 30 5.17 -8.00 -5.95
CA GLY A 30 3.98 -8.69 -5.48
C GLY A 30 2.80 -8.59 -6.41
N LYS A 31 1.69 -9.16 -5.96
CA LYS A 31 0.40 -9.08 -6.64
C LYS A 31 -0.37 -7.87 -6.13
N ILE A 32 -0.61 -6.91 -7.02
CA ILE A 32 -1.42 -5.74 -6.69
C ILE A 32 -2.90 -6.15 -6.57
N GLY A 33 -3.56 -5.63 -5.54
CA GLY A 33 -5.00 -5.76 -5.38
C GLY A 33 -5.73 -4.54 -5.93
N LYS A 34 -7.06 -4.56 -5.84
CA LYS A 34 -7.87 -3.41 -6.25
C LYS A 34 -7.57 -2.20 -5.38
N ILE A 35 -7.71 -1.02 -5.97
CA ILE A 35 -7.61 0.28 -5.29
C ILE A 35 -8.26 0.25 -3.89
N LEU A 36 -7.52 0.75 -2.89
CA LEU A 36 -8.02 0.96 -1.52
C LEU A 36 -8.85 2.23 -1.46
N GLY A 37 -8.39 3.27 -2.13
CA GLY A 37 -9.06 4.56 -2.12
C GLY A 37 -8.15 5.68 -2.59
N LYS A 38 -8.60 6.90 -2.29
CA LYS A 38 -7.98 8.13 -2.74
C LYS A 38 -7.86 9.10 -1.58
N TRP A 39 -6.66 9.66 -1.40
CA TRP A 39 -6.37 10.59 -0.33
C TRP A 39 -5.64 11.82 -0.84
N ARG A 40 -5.84 12.94 -0.15
CA ARG A 40 -5.12 14.18 -0.42
C ARG A 40 -4.03 14.38 0.62
N TYR A 41 -2.87 14.82 0.17
CA TYR A 41 -1.74 15.12 1.04
C TYR A 41 -1.00 16.37 0.58
N LEU A 42 -0.38 17.07 1.53
CA LEU A 42 0.39 18.27 1.23
C LEU A 42 1.81 17.90 0.78
N SER A 43 2.32 18.64 -0.19
CA SER A 43 3.74 18.59 -0.55
C SER A 43 4.63 18.93 0.66
N LYS A 44 5.91 18.56 0.61
CA LYS A 44 6.91 18.92 1.65
C LYS A 44 7.06 20.44 1.86
N ARG A 45 6.64 21.27 0.90
CA ARG A 45 6.67 22.74 0.98
C ARG A 45 5.29 23.34 1.29
N GLU A 46 4.32 22.52 1.67
CA GLU A 46 2.94 22.84 2.07
C GLU A 46 2.14 23.76 1.13
N SER A 47 2.61 23.95 -0.10
CA SER A 47 2.05 24.91 -1.07
C SER A 47 1.20 24.24 -2.14
N ILE A 48 1.30 22.92 -2.27
CA ILE A 48 0.59 22.12 -3.27
C ILE A 48 -0.08 20.94 -2.58
N VAL A 49 -1.38 20.77 -2.83
CA VAL A 49 -2.14 19.58 -2.45
C VAL A 49 -2.03 18.57 -3.58
N HIS A 50 -1.49 17.39 -3.27
CA HIS A 50 -1.47 16.26 -4.17
C HIS A 50 -2.63 15.32 -3.86
N GLU A 51 -3.07 14.59 -4.88
CA GLU A 51 -4.03 13.50 -4.77
C GLU A 51 -3.30 12.20 -5.09
N GLY A 52 -3.37 11.25 -4.17
CA GLY A 52 -2.73 9.95 -4.26
C GLY A 52 -3.75 8.82 -4.18
N TYR A 53 -3.51 7.77 -4.95
CA TYR A 53 -4.32 6.56 -4.96
C TYR A 53 -3.51 5.42 -4.37
N MET A 54 -4.08 4.72 -3.40
CA MET A 54 -3.38 3.64 -2.70
C MET A 54 -3.90 2.29 -3.16
N PHE A 55 -2.99 1.34 -3.29
CA PHE A 55 -3.28 -0.03 -3.65
C PHE A 55 -2.66 -0.97 -2.61
N PRO A 56 -3.33 -2.09 -2.28
CA PRO A 56 -2.72 -3.12 -1.46
C PRO A 56 -1.79 -3.97 -2.34
N LEU A 57 -0.62 -4.32 -1.82
CA LEU A 57 0.31 -5.23 -2.49
C LEU A 57 0.50 -6.48 -1.64
N LEU A 58 0.19 -7.64 -2.19
CA LEU A 58 0.58 -8.92 -1.60
C LEU A 58 2.00 -9.24 -2.06
N VAL A 59 2.96 -8.96 -1.20
CA VAL A 59 4.38 -9.14 -1.51
C VAL A 59 4.70 -10.63 -1.66
N SER A 60 5.38 -10.95 -2.75
CA SER A 60 5.88 -12.30 -3.07
C SER A 60 7.39 -12.40 -3.04
N GLU A 61 8.10 -11.28 -3.23
CA GLU A 61 9.55 -11.24 -3.30
C GLU A 61 10.10 -9.93 -2.72
N GLU A 62 11.24 -10.04 -2.05
CA GLU A 62 12.02 -8.92 -1.54
C GLU A 62 13.39 -8.91 -2.23
N LEU A 63 13.74 -7.80 -2.85
CA LEU A 63 14.97 -7.65 -3.62
C LEU A 63 16.13 -7.21 -2.72
N ASP A 64 17.29 -7.82 -2.93
CA ASP A 64 18.54 -7.45 -2.25
C ASP A 64 19.10 -6.11 -2.78
N LEU A 65 18.89 -5.83 -4.07
CA LEU A 65 19.31 -4.61 -4.75
C LEU A 65 18.09 -4.00 -5.45
N TRP A 66 17.88 -2.70 -5.24
CA TRP A 66 16.79 -1.95 -5.85
C TRP A 66 17.22 -0.49 -6.09
N PRO A 67 16.54 0.22 -7.01
CA PRO A 67 16.99 1.53 -7.53
C PRO A 67 17.32 2.56 -6.44
N GLU A 68 16.45 2.76 -5.44
CA GLU A 68 16.66 3.76 -4.39
C GLU A 68 17.27 3.21 -3.10
N LYS A 69 17.93 2.03 -3.11
CA LYS A 69 18.48 1.40 -1.89
C LYS A 69 19.37 2.31 -1.04
N ASN A 70 20.10 3.23 -1.69
CA ASN A 70 20.99 4.17 -1.02
C ASN A 70 20.29 5.46 -0.55
N LEU A 71 19.04 5.66 -0.94
CA LEU A 71 18.22 6.85 -0.62
C LEU A 71 17.06 6.53 0.32
N ARG A 72 16.61 5.27 0.34
CA ARG A 72 15.47 4.78 1.11
C ARG A 72 15.84 3.56 1.93
N ASN A 73 15.33 3.53 3.16
CA ASN A 73 15.39 2.36 4.03
C ASN A 73 14.02 1.67 4.03
N ARG A 74 13.97 0.42 3.55
CA ARG A 74 12.81 -0.46 3.69
C ARG A 74 12.74 -0.95 5.15
N GLN A 75 11.52 -1.02 5.70
CA GLN A 75 11.28 -1.63 7.00
C GLN A 75 9.91 -2.33 7.01
N TRP A 76 9.90 -3.59 7.43
CA TRP A 76 8.67 -4.31 7.75
C TRP A 76 8.15 -3.92 9.14
N MET A 77 6.85 -3.70 9.24
CA MET A 77 6.20 -3.27 10.46
C MET A 77 4.91 -4.08 10.67
N SER A 78 4.58 -4.37 11.92
CA SER A 78 3.22 -4.78 12.26
C SER A 78 2.24 -3.63 12.02
N VAL A 79 0.94 -3.94 11.88
CA VAL A 79 -0.11 -2.91 11.73
C VAL A 79 -0.07 -1.90 12.87
N ALA A 80 0.16 -2.35 14.11
CA ALA A 80 0.26 -1.48 15.28
C ALA A 80 1.45 -0.51 15.16
N GLN A 81 2.64 -1.04 14.83
CA GLN A 81 3.85 -0.24 14.63
C GLN A 81 3.69 0.77 13.48
N ALA A 82 3.10 0.34 12.36
CA ALA A 82 2.86 1.22 11.21
C ALA A 82 1.90 2.36 11.57
N ARG A 83 0.82 2.07 12.31
CA ARG A 83 -0.14 3.08 12.78
C ARG A 83 0.53 4.15 13.63
N GLU A 84 1.43 3.76 14.54
CA GLU A 84 2.21 4.68 15.38
C GLU A 84 3.20 5.51 14.55
N ALA A 85 3.89 4.89 13.58
CA ALA A 85 4.88 5.54 12.73
C ALA A 85 4.29 6.49 11.68
N CYS A 86 3.01 6.32 11.31
CA CYS A 86 2.29 7.23 10.42
C CYS A 86 2.07 8.58 11.11
N GLN A 87 2.70 9.63 10.59
CA GLN A 87 2.56 10.99 11.13
C GLN A 87 1.37 11.74 10.52
N SER A 88 1.04 11.47 9.25
CA SER A 88 -0.07 12.12 8.56
C SER A 88 -1.38 11.33 8.72
N LEU A 89 -2.49 12.04 8.88
CA LEU A 89 -3.83 11.44 9.05
C LEU A 89 -4.18 10.51 7.88
N TRP A 90 -3.96 10.97 6.64
CA TRP A 90 -4.28 10.20 5.44
C TRP A 90 -3.59 8.83 5.40
N MET A 91 -2.37 8.72 5.93
CA MET A 91 -1.63 7.46 5.96
C MET A 91 -2.27 6.47 6.95
N ARG A 92 -2.75 6.98 8.08
CA ARG A 92 -3.46 6.17 9.07
C ARG A 92 -4.79 5.68 8.51
N GLU A 93 -5.54 6.56 7.85
CA GLU A 93 -6.81 6.21 7.20
C GLU A 93 -6.62 5.15 6.10
N ALA A 94 -5.59 5.29 5.26
CA ALA A 94 -5.28 4.30 4.22
C ALA A 94 -4.88 2.93 4.81
N LEU A 95 -4.12 2.93 5.90
CA LEU A 95 -3.77 1.69 6.63
C LEU A 95 -5.02 1.04 7.25
N ASP A 96 -5.93 1.85 7.79
CA ASP A 96 -7.17 1.38 8.42
C ASP A 96 -8.11 0.73 7.42
N GLU A 97 -8.24 1.35 6.25
CA GLU A 97 -9.01 0.80 5.14
C GLU A 97 -8.45 -0.56 4.69
N LEU A 98 -7.13 -0.69 4.57
CA LEU A 98 -6.49 -1.96 4.26
C LEU A 98 -6.85 -3.04 5.29
N VAL A 99 -6.72 -2.72 6.57
CA VAL A 99 -6.99 -3.67 7.67
C VAL A 99 -8.46 -4.07 7.67
N ALA A 100 -9.38 -3.10 7.58
CA ALA A 100 -10.81 -3.37 7.53
C ALA A 100 -11.17 -4.29 6.36
N ARG A 101 -10.63 -4.03 5.17
CA ARG A 101 -10.84 -4.85 3.99
C ARG A 101 -10.31 -6.27 4.16
N GLN A 102 -9.15 -6.46 4.77
CA GLN A 102 -8.62 -7.80 5.05
C GLN A 102 -9.47 -8.58 6.07
N MET A 103 -9.97 -7.91 7.12
CA MET A 103 -10.84 -8.56 8.11
C MET A 103 -12.15 -9.03 7.46
N ASN A 104 -12.74 -8.20 6.60
CA ASN A 104 -13.96 -8.55 5.86
C ASN A 104 -13.74 -9.74 4.91
N LEU A 105 -12.57 -9.80 4.24
CA LEU A 105 -12.23 -10.93 3.37
C LEU A 105 -12.14 -12.25 4.15
N LYS A 106 -11.47 -12.25 5.31
CA LYS A 106 -11.35 -13.45 6.17
C LYS A 106 -12.72 -13.95 6.65
N GLN A 107 -13.57 -13.04 7.14
CA GLN A 107 -14.92 -13.41 7.58
C GLN A 107 -15.78 -13.99 6.44
N ASN A 108 -15.63 -13.46 5.23
CA ASN A 108 -16.35 -13.96 4.07
C ASN A 108 -15.85 -15.34 3.62
N GLU A 109 -14.55 -15.62 3.76
CA GLU A 109 -13.97 -16.95 3.50
C GLU A 109 -14.43 -17.98 4.53
N GLU A 110 -14.42 -17.63 5.82
CA GLU A 110 -14.90 -18.50 6.91
C GLU A 110 -16.38 -18.88 6.73
N LYS A 111 -17.25 -17.92 6.41
CA LYS A 111 -18.66 -18.17 6.13
C LYS A 111 -18.87 -19.13 4.96
N LYS A 112 -18.13 -18.94 3.86
CA LYS A 112 -18.21 -19.84 2.69
C LYS A 112 -17.80 -21.27 3.03
N VAL A 113 -16.76 -21.44 3.86
CA VAL A 113 -16.31 -22.75 4.30
C VAL A 113 -17.36 -23.41 5.20
N GLU A 114 -18.04 -22.64 6.04
CA GLU A 114 -19.12 -23.14 6.91
C GLU A 114 -20.35 -23.57 6.10
N GLU A 115 -20.78 -22.76 5.13
CA GLU A 115 -21.88 -23.09 4.21
C GLU A 115 -21.58 -24.35 3.37
N ALA A 116 -20.35 -24.50 2.89
CA ALA A 116 -19.92 -25.66 2.12
C ALA A 116 -19.82 -26.96 2.94
N LYS A 117 -19.74 -26.88 4.27
CA LYS A 117 -19.74 -28.06 5.16
C LYS A 117 -21.13 -28.54 5.55
N CYS A 118 -22.15 -27.67 5.40
CA CYS A 118 -23.54 -27.96 5.75
C CYS A 118 -24.34 -28.51 4.55
N THR A 119 -23.68 -28.68 3.39
CA THR A 119 -24.23 -29.23 2.14
C THR A 119 -23.58 -30.58 1.85
#